data_AF-A0A1H2H6M6-F1
#
_entry.id   AF-A0A1H2H6M6-F1
#
_cell.length_a   1.000
_cell.length_b   1.000
_cell.length_c   1.000
_cell.angle_alpha   90.00
_cell.angle_beta   90.00
_cell.angle_gamma   90.00
#
_symmetry.space_group_name_H-M   'P 1'
#
loop_
_entity.id
_entity.type
_entity.pdbx_description
1 polymer ?
#
loop_
_entity_poly.entity_id
_entity_poly.type
_entity_poly.pdbx_seq_one_letter_code
_entity_poly.pdbx_strand_id
1 'polypeptide(L)' 'MSGAGCVFAAATTAELTKGADVLDAVRTAKEYTHRGIVGRISSTAPFDAVWHGQQ' A
#
# COMPACT_ATOMS: atom_id res chain seq x y z
N MET A 1 -8.15 -8.33 -2.75
CA MET A 1 -7.01 -8.45 -3.70
C MET A 1 -5.76 -7.90 -3.01
N SER A 2 -4.61 -8.52 -3.29
CA SER A 2 -3.42 -8.73 -2.44
C SER A 2 -2.83 -7.51 -1.70
N GLY A 3 -2.20 -7.77 -0.55
CA GLY A 3 -1.63 -6.78 0.38
C GLY A 3 -0.41 -6.02 -0.14
N ALA A 4 0.60 -5.86 0.72
CA ALA A 4 1.78 -5.01 0.49
C ALA A 4 2.43 -5.16 -0.90
N GLY A 5 2.39 -6.35 -1.52
CA GLY A 5 2.92 -6.59 -2.87
C GLY A 5 2.22 -5.84 -3.99
N CYS A 6 0.88 -5.76 -4.01
CA CYS A 6 0.17 -4.99 -5.05
C CYS A 6 0.41 -3.49 -4.87
N VAL A 7 0.50 -3.02 -3.62
CA VAL A 7 0.82 -1.62 -3.31
C VAL A 7 2.24 -1.27 -3.78
N PHE A 8 3.20 -2.15 -3.53
CA PHE A 8 4.58 -1.99 -3.98
C PHE A 8 4.70 -1.94 -5.50
N ALA A 9 4.04 -2.86 -6.21
CA ALA A 9 4.03 -2.88 -7.67
C ALA A 9 3.40 -1.62 -8.25
N ALA A 10 2.26 -1.18 -7.72
CA ALA A 10 1.58 0.04 -8.17
C ALA A 10 2.44 1.30 -7.93
N ALA A 11 3.07 1.40 -6.75
CA ALA A 11 3.95 2.52 -6.43
C ALA A 11 5.19 2.55 -7.36
N THR A 12 5.78 1.39 -7.64
CA THR A 12 6.93 1.29 -8.56
C THR A 12 6.54 1.76 -9.96
N THR A 13 5.42 1.30 -10.50
CA THR A 13 4.91 1.73 -11.81
C THR A 13 4.65 3.24 -11.86
N ALA A 14 4.09 3.82 -10.78
CA ALA A 14 3.85 5.25 -10.70
C ALA A 14 5.15 6.07 -10.73
N GLU A 15 6.20 5.63 -10.03
CA GLU A 15 7.49 6.30 -10.05
C GLU A 15 8.20 6.19 -11.41
N LEU A 16 8.14 5.01 -12.04
CA LEU A 16 8.69 4.83 -13.39
C LEU A 16 7.97 5.71 -14.43
N THR A 17 6.66 5.87 -14.31
CA THR A 17 5.87 6.73 -15.22
C THR A 17 6.26 8.21 -15.11
N LYS A 18 6.77 8.63 -13.94
CA LYS A 18 7.30 9.98 -13.72
C LYS A 18 8.71 10.17 -14.31
N GLY A 19 9.32 9.11 -14.85
CA GLY A 19 10.68 9.12 -15.38
C GLY A 19 11.77 8.93 -14.32
N ALA A 20 11.43 8.41 -13.14
CA ALA A 20 12.43 8.07 -12.13
C ALA A 20 13.32 6.92 -12.62
N ASP A 21 14.60 6.93 -12.23
CA ASP A 21 15.49 5.78 -12.42
C ASP A 21 14.93 4.54 -11.71
N VAL A 22 15.18 3.35 -12.27
CA VAL A 22 14.64 2.09 -11.75
C VAL A 22 15.00 1.87 -10.29
N LEU A 23 16.22 2.19 -9.88
CA LEU A 23 16.65 1.98 -8.50
C LEU A 23 15.94 2.93 -7.54
N ASP A 24 15.74 4.18 -7.94
CA ASP A 24 15.05 5.19 -7.14
C ASP A 24 13.55 4.92 -7.06
N ALA A 25 12.93 4.51 -8.17
CA ALA A 25 11.53 4.07 -8.19
C ALA A 25 11.28 2.91 -7.22
N VAL A 26 12.15 1.91 -7.21
CA VAL A 26 12.06 0.75 -6.30
C VAL A 26 12.28 1.16 -4.84
N ARG A 27 13.24 2.06 -4.57
CA ARG A 27 13.49 2.58 -3.21
C ARG A 27 12.28 3.34 -2.67
N THR A 28 11.71 4.24 -3.47
CA THR A 28 10.51 5.01 -3.11
C THR A 28 9.31 4.09 -2.90
N ALA A 29 9.09 3.13 -3.80
CA ALA A 29 8.00 2.17 -3.66
C ALA A 29 8.13 1.28 -2.40
N LYS A 30 9.36 0.86 -2.06
CA LYS A 30 9.65 0.08 -0.85
C LYS A 30 9.33 0.89 0.41
N GLU A 31 9.79 2.14 0.44
CA GLU A 31 9.59 3.03 1.58
C GLU A 31 8.10 3.38 1.75
N TYR A 32 7.39 3.67 0.65
CA TYR A 32 5.95 3.89 0.65
C TYR A 32 5.18 2.68 1.17
N THR A 33 5.53 1.48 0.69
CA THR A 33 4.90 0.23 1.14
C THR A 33 5.25 -0.07 2.59
N HIS A 34 6.47 0.17 3.01
CA HIS A 34 6.93 -0.03 4.39
C HIS A 34 6.18 0.89 5.36
N ARG A 35 6.05 2.20 5.06
CA ARG A 35 5.20 3.12 5.82
C ARG A 35 3.74 2.67 5.83
N GLY A 36 3.25 2.17 4.69
CA GLY A 36 1.91 1.60 4.58
C GLY A 36 1.68 0.35 5.43
N ILE A 37 2.72 -0.46 5.69
CA ILE A 37 2.67 -1.62 6.59
C ILE A 37 2.79 -1.18 8.05
N VAL A 38 3.80 -0.36 8.38
CA VAL A 38 4.07 0.12 9.75
C VAL A 38 2.92 0.97 10.27
N GLY A 39 2.36 1.84 9.42
CA GLY A 39 1.16 2.63 9.73
C GLY A 39 -0.14 1.82 9.73
N ARG A 40 -0.14 0.57 9.24
CA ARG A 40 -1.28 -0.36 9.28
C ARG A 40 -1.24 -1.37 10.44
N ILE A 41 -0.40 -1.16 11.46
CA ILE A 41 -0.52 -1.92 12.72
C ILE A 41 -1.72 -1.39 13.53
N SER A 42 -2.92 -1.59 12.99
CA SER A 42 -4.22 -1.85 13.66
C SER A 42 -5.35 -1.93 12.62
N SER A 43 -5.24 -2.80 11.63
CA SER A 43 -6.46 -3.22 10.91
C SER A 43 -6.37 -4.70 10.60
N THR A 44 -6.64 -5.47 11.65
CA THR A 44 -7.05 -6.87 11.58
C THR A 44 -8.39 -6.89 10.85
N ALA A 45 -8.38 -6.85 9.52
CA ALA A 45 -9.55 -7.16 8.72
C ALA A 45 -9.38 -8.56 8.12
N PRO A 46 -9.68 -9.64 8.87
CA PRO A 46 -10.40 -10.76 8.29
C PRO A 46 -11.85 -10.29 8.09
N PHE A 47 -12.52 -10.76 7.07
CA PHE A 47 -13.89 -10.36 6.67
C PHE A 47 -14.94 -10.29 7.82
N ASP A 48 -16.05 -9.60 7.49
CA ASP A 48 -17.36 -9.43 8.18
C ASP A 48 -17.41 -8.57 9.46
N ALA A 49 -18.42 -7.74 9.75
CA ALA A 49 -19.70 -7.40 9.10
C ALA A 49 -20.16 -6.00 9.59
N VAL A 50 -21.12 -5.43 8.84
CA VAL A 50 -21.93 -4.21 9.05
C VAL A 50 -21.98 -3.60 10.47
N TRP A 51 -21.74 -2.28 10.53
CA TRP A 51 -22.19 -1.43 11.62
C TRP A 51 -23.61 -0.90 11.31
N HIS A 52 -24.63 -1.48 11.94
CA HIS A 52 -25.96 -0.87 12.08
C HIS A 52 -25.92 0.09 13.27
N GLY A 53 -25.67 1.38 13.00
CA GLY A 53 -25.69 2.45 14.01
C GLY A 53 -26.81 3.44 13.72
N GLN A 54 -27.88 3.34 14.50
CA GLN A 54 -29.04 4.23 14.56
C GLN A 54 -28.67 5.71 14.60
N GLN A 55 -29.33 6.54 13.78
CA GLN A 55 -30.15 7.67 14.23
C GLN A 55 -31.33 7.84 13.26
#